data_AF-A0A5C5THI6-F1
#
_entry.id   AF-A0A5C5THI6-F1
#
_cell.length_a   1.000
_cell.length_b   1.000
_cell.length_c   1.000
_cell.angle_alpha   90.00
_cell.angle_beta   90.00
_cell.angle_gamma   90.00
#
_symmetry.space_group_name_H-M   'P 1'
#
loop_
_entity.id
_entity.type
_entity.pdbx_description
1 polymer ?
#
loop_
_entity_poly.entity_id
_entity_poly.type
_entity_poly.pdbx_seq_one_letter_code
_entity_poly.pdbx_strand_id
1 'polypeptide(L)'
;MSYAPRIVLQLPLSDPALLVSFVEACIRDKVGLIAVVGDGCSEIHDLIDELVVGDGSDESRFIMTSFHSDETVQQVFEFVSAWQTERSEAVELVKL
;
A
#
# COMPACT_ATOMS: atom_id res chain seq x y z
N MET A 1 3.64 9.96 -13.82
CA MET A 1 4.40 8.74 -13.48
C MET A 1 3.45 7.81 -12.77
N SER A 2 3.60 6.49 -12.93
CA SER A 2 2.76 5.48 -12.29
C SER A 2 3.51 4.83 -11.13
N TYR A 3 2.79 4.45 -10.08
CA TYR A 3 3.37 3.70 -8.97
C TYR A 3 3.89 2.32 -9.39
N ALA A 4 4.90 1.83 -8.68
CA ALA A 4 5.33 0.43 -8.78
C ALA A 4 4.19 -0.53 -8.37
N PRO A 5 4.13 -1.77 -8.89
CA PRO A 5 3.05 -2.71 -8.57
C PRO A 5 3.04 -3.15 -7.09
N ARG A 6 4.09 -2.85 -6.33
CA ARG A 6 4.27 -3.24 -4.94
C ARG A 6 4.80 -2.05 -4.15
N ILE A 7 4.10 -1.67 -3.10
CA ILE A 7 4.38 -0.47 -2.33
C ILE A 7 4.69 -0.81 -0.88
N VAL A 8 5.70 -0.15 -0.34
CA VAL A 8 5.91 0.00 1.11
C VAL A 8 5.51 1.43 1.48
N LEU A 9 4.41 1.62 2.18
CA LEU A 9 3.98 2.92 2.71
C LEU A 9 4.57 3.10 4.11
N GLN A 10 5.49 4.06 4.26
CA GLN A 10 6.14 4.35 5.54
C GLN A 10 5.37 5.40 6.33
N LEU A 11 5.13 5.11 7.61
CA LEU A 11 4.59 6.02 8.61
C LEU A 11 5.69 6.73 9.43
N PRO A 12 5.39 7.90 10.04
CA PRO A 12 4.11 8.63 9.96
C PRO A 12 3.87 9.23 8.56
N LEU A 13 2.61 9.44 8.19
CA LEU A 13 2.27 10.23 7.01
C LEU A 13 2.71 11.68 7.24
N SER A 14 3.44 12.26 6.30
CA SER A 14 3.82 13.68 6.31
C SER A 14 2.59 14.56 6.10
N ASP A 15 1.66 14.15 5.23
CA ASP A 15 0.32 14.75 5.09
C ASP A 15 -0.80 13.69 4.99
N PRO A 16 -1.61 13.51 6.05
CA PRO A 16 -2.75 12.59 6.05
C PRO A 16 -3.79 12.87 4.96
N ALA A 17 -3.90 14.11 4.47
CA ALA A 17 -4.87 14.47 3.42
C ALA A 17 -4.56 13.80 2.07
N LEU A 18 -3.32 13.31 1.88
CA LEU A 18 -2.90 12.66 0.64
C LEU A 18 -3.36 11.21 0.52
N LEU A 19 -3.71 10.54 1.64
CA LEU A 19 -3.99 9.10 1.68
C LEU A 19 -5.04 8.67 0.64
N VAL A 20 -6.17 9.39 0.56
CA VAL A 20 -7.25 9.06 -0.38
C VAL A 20 -6.77 9.14 -1.82
N SER A 21 -6.10 10.24 -2.19
CA SER A 21 -5.59 10.43 -3.56
C SER A 21 -4.48 9.44 -3.93
N PHE A 22 -3.69 9.02 -2.95
CA PHE A 22 -2.69 7.98 -3.11
C PHE A 22 -3.34 6.63 -3.40
N VAL A 23 -4.34 6.22 -2.62
CA VAL A 23 -5.04 4.93 -2.83
C VAL A 23 -5.73 4.90 -4.20
N GLU A 24 -6.45 5.95 -4.60
CA GLU A 24 -7.06 6.02 -5.93
C GLU A 24 -6.03 5.96 -7.06
N ALA A 25 -4.85 6.56 -6.86
CA ALA A 25 -3.75 6.45 -7.81
C ALA A 25 -3.19 5.01 -7.89
N CYS A 26 -3.04 4.33 -6.76
CA CYS A 26 -2.63 2.92 -6.71
C CYS A 26 -3.63 2.00 -7.42
N ILE A 27 -4.94 2.23 -7.24
CA ILE A 27 -6.00 1.48 -7.94
C ILE A 27 -5.89 1.69 -9.45
N ARG A 28 -5.81 2.95 -9.90
CA ARG A 28 -5.65 3.29 -11.32
C ARG A 28 -4.39 2.67 -11.94
N ASP A 29 -3.29 2.69 -11.20
CA ASP A 29 -2.00 2.16 -11.62
C ASP A 29 -1.91 0.63 -11.44
N LYS A 30 -2.99 0.01 -10.94
CA LYS A 30 -3.17 -1.42 -10.72
C LYS A 30 -2.08 -2.00 -9.80
N VAL A 31 -1.78 -1.30 -8.71
CA VAL A 31 -0.92 -1.78 -7.63
C VAL A 31 -1.52 -3.06 -7.05
N GLY A 32 -0.70 -4.08 -6.86
CA GLY A 32 -1.13 -5.37 -6.34
C GLY A 32 -0.99 -5.51 -4.83
N LEU A 33 -0.05 -4.78 -4.22
CA LEU A 33 0.23 -4.83 -2.78
C LEU A 33 0.60 -3.44 -2.23
N ILE A 34 -0.02 -3.06 -1.13
CA ILE A 34 0.40 -1.94 -0.27
C ILE A 34 0.69 -2.50 1.13
N ALA A 35 1.95 -2.49 1.53
CA ALA A 35 2.38 -2.84 2.88
C ALA A 35 2.65 -1.57 3.69
N VAL A 36 1.93 -1.38 4.80
CA VAL A 36 2.07 -0.21 5.68
C VAL A 36 3.02 -0.53 6.83
N VAL A 37 4.01 0.31 7.08
CA VAL A 37 5.03 0.09 8.12
C VAL A 37 5.21 1.30 9.02
N GLY A 38 5.33 1.06 10.33
CA GLY A 38 5.57 2.08 11.35
C GLY A 38 4.43 2.23 12.36
N ASP A 39 4.62 3.13 13.33
CA ASP A 39 3.67 3.34 14.42
C ASP A 39 2.30 3.79 13.89
N GLY A 40 1.23 3.16 14.39
CA GLY A 40 -0.14 3.43 13.95
C GLY A 40 -0.52 2.80 12.60
N CYS A 41 0.30 1.88 12.06
CA CYS A 41 0.04 1.25 10.76
C CYS A 41 -1.28 0.49 10.67
N SER A 42 -1.78 -0.09 11.77
CA SER A 42 -3.09 -0.76 11.79
C SER A 42 -4.24 0.20 11.47
N GLU A 43 -4.22 1.41 12.02
CA GLU A 43 -5.30 2.40 11.79
C GLU A 43 -5.26 2.92 10.34
N ILE A 44 -4.06 3.19 9.81
CA ILE A 44 -3.91 3.61 8.42
C ILE A 44 -4.27 2.47 7.45
N HIS A 45 -3.95 1.23 7.81
CA HIS A 45 -4.34 0.05 7.04
C HIS A 45 -5.85 -0.10 6.96
N ASP A 46 -6.57 0.03 8.08
CA ASP A 46 -8.04 -0.05 8.09
C ASP A 46 -8.67 1.01 7.18
N LEU A 47 -8.11 2.22 7.15
CA LEU A 47 -8.54 3.28 6.23
C LEU A 47 -8.26 2.92 4.76
N ILE A 48 -7.11 2.32 4.46
CA ILE A 48 -6.79 1.88 3.10
C ILE A 48 -7.74 0.75 2.67
N ASP A 49 -8.02 -0.21 3.54
CA ASP A 49 -8.96 -1.30 3.27
C ASP A 49 -10.36 -0.77 2.93
N GLU A 50 -10.87 0.20 3.69
CA GLU A 50 -12.15 0.85 3.40
C GLU A 50 -12.14 1.52 2.01
N LEU A 51 -11.06 2.22 1.65
CA LEU A 51 -10.92 2.88 0.35
C LEU A 51 -10.80 1.90 -0.82
N VAL A 52 -10.08 0.79 -0.62
CA VAL A 52 -9.90 -0.27 -1.63
C VAL A 52 -11.20 -1.01 -1.89
N VAL A 53 -11.89 -1.44 -0.83
CA VAL A 53 -13.19 -2.13 -0.94
C VAL A 53 -14.26 -1.19 -1.52
N GLY A 54 -14.26 0.08 -1.12
CA GLY A 54 -15.26 1.04 -1.54
C GLY A 54 -16.68 0.56 -1.19
N ASP A 55 -17.58 0.56 -2.17
CA ASP A 55 -18.94 0.03 -2.02
C ASP A 55 -19.08 -1.46 -2.40
N GLY A 56 -17.97 -2.13 -2.71
CA GLY A 56 -17.93 -3.54 -3.09
C GLY A 56 -18.53 -3.85 -4.47
N SER A 57 -18.90 -2.83 -5.27
CA SER A 57 -19.50 -3.03 -6.60
C SER A 57 -18.46 -3.23 -7.71
N ASP A 58 -17.23 -2.78 -7.51
CA ASP A 58 -16.14 -2.83 -8.48
C ASP A 58 -15.03 -3.79 -8.04
N GLU A 59 -15.12 -5.03 -8.51
CA GLU A 59 -14.13 -6.09 -8.25
C GLU A 59 -12.73 -5.74 -8.79
N SER A 60 -12.61 -4.76 -9.69
CA SER A 60 -11.32 -4.34 -10.25
C SER A 60 -10.50 -3.44 -9.32
N ARG A 61 -11.10 -2.96 -8.21
CA ARG A 61 -10.44 -2.12 -7.21
C ARG A 61 -9.55 -2.89 -6.23
N PHE A 62 -9.50 -4.21 -6.33
CA PHE A 62 -8.78 -5.06 -5.38
C PHE A 62 -7.28 -4.76 -5.33
N ILE A 63 -6.79 -4.42 -4.14
CA ILE A 63 -5.38 -4.30 -3.77
C ILE A 63 -5.17 -5.15 -2.52
N MET A 64 -4.14 -6.00 -2.50
CA MET A 64 -3.76 -6.70 -1.27
C MET A 64 -3.13 -5.69 -0.31
N THR A 65 -3.49 -5.76 0.96
CA THR A 65 -2.97 -4.88 2.02
C THR A 65 -2.32 -5.70 3.12
N SER A 66 -1.31 -5.11 3.77
CA SER A 66 -0.71 -5.65 5.00
C SER A 66 -0.22 -4.50 5.86
N PHE A 67 -0.10 -4.74 7.17
CA PHE A 67 0.50 -3.78 8.11
C PHE A 67 1.55 -4.46 8.98
N HIS A 68 2.54 -3.67 9.40
CA HIS A 68 3.75 -4.16 10.02
C HIS A 68 4.16 -3.23 11.17
N SER A 69 3.66 -3.53 12.39
CA SER A 69 3.88 -2.71 13.60
C SER A 69 5.25 -2.91 14.24
N ASP A 70 5.79 -4.13 14.15
CA ASP A 70 7.00 -4.55 14.88
C ASP A 70 8.19 -4.81 13.95
N GLU A 71 8.06 -4.44 12.67
CA GLU A 71 9.08 -4.66 11.64
C GLU A 71 9.66 -3.34 11.14
N THR A 72 10.94 -3.39 10.78
CA THR A 72 11.61 -2.26 10.15
C THR A 72 11.21 -2.13 8.68
N VAL A 73 11.35 -0.94 8.11
CA VAL A 73 11.15 -0.69 6.68
C VAL A 73 11.93 -1.68 5.81
N GLN A 74 13.15 -2.04 6.22
CA GLN A 74 13.99 -3.00 5.51
C GLN A 74 13.37 -4.40 5.47
N GLN A 75 12.88 -4.89 6.61
CA GLN A 75 12.21 -6.20 6.70
C GLN A 75 10.93 -6.24 5.86
N VAL A 76 10.14 -5.16 5.91
CA VAL A 76 8.93 -5.05 5.09
C VAL A 76 9.27 -4.97 3.60
N PHE A 77 10.35 -4.27 3.23
CA PHE A 77 10.82 -4.25 1.85
C PHE A 77 11.23 -5.65 1.36
N GLU A 78 11.89 -6.44 2.19
CA GLU A 78 12.23 -7.85 1.89
C GLU A 78 10.97 -8.72 1.75
N PHE A 79 10.00 -8.59 2.65
CA PHE A 79 8.70 -9.25 2.58
C PHE A 79 7.96 -8.92 1.26
N VAL A 80 7.84 -7.64 0.92
CA VAL A 80 7.18 -7.17 -0.30
C VAL A 80 7.93 -7.62 -1.55
N SER A 81 9.27 -7.64 -1.50
CA SER A 81 10.10 -8.11 -2.62
C SER A 81 9.89 -9.60 -2.89
N ALA A 82 9.71 -10.40 -1.84
CA ALA A 82 9.44 -11.84 -1.93
C ALA A 82 8.01 -12.18 -2.38
N TRP A 83 7.08 -11.22 -2.30
CA TRP A 83 5.69 -11.40 -2.74
C TRP A 83 5.62 -11.57 -4.27
N GLN A 84 5.35 -12.79 -4.72
CA GLN A 84 5.31 -13.14 -6.14
C GLN A 84 4.03 -12.62 -6.80
N THR A 85 4.20 -12.00 -7.96
CA THR A 85 3.11 -11.54 -8.82
C THR A 85 3.50 -11.76 -10.28
N GLU A 86 2.53 -11.88 -11.17
CA GLU A 86 2.77 -11.93 -12.62
C GLU A 86 3.31 -10.60 -13.19
N ARG A 87 3.43 -9.56 -12.34
CA ARG A 87 3.83 -8.20 -12.69
C ARG A 87 5.32 -7.95 -12.43
N SER A 88 5.78 -6.76 -12.82
CA SER A 88 7.13 -6.26 -12.56
C SER A 88 7.59 -6.50 -11.11
N GLU A 89 8.86 -6.84 -10.94
CA GLU A 89 9.51 -6.98 -9.65
C GLU A 89 9.87 -5.63 -8.98
N ALA A 90 9.41 -4.50 -9.53
CA ALA A 90 9.64 -3.22 -8.88
C ALA A 90 8.90 -3.13 -7.53
N VAL A 91 9.60 -2.63 -6.52
CA VAL A 91 9.06 -2.24 -5.21
C VAL A 91 9.39 -0.77 -5.00
N GLU A 92 8.43 0.00 -4.52
CA GLU A 92 8.61 1.43 -4.25
C GLU A 92 8.30 1.75 -2.79
N LEU A 93 9.23 2.47 -2.15
CA LEU A 93 9.04 3.02 -0.82
C LEU A 93 8.38 4.41 -0.95
N VAL A 94 7.19 4.56 -0.38
CA VAL A 94 6.39 5.77 -0.44
C VAL A 94 6.33 6.43 0.93
N LYS A 95 6.47 7.76 0.92
CA LYS A 95 6.17 8.65 2.03
C LYS A 95 5.18 9.69 1.52
N LEU A 96 3.99 9.67 2.10
CA LEU A 96 2.99 10.74 1.91
C LEU A 96 3.29 11.88 2.85
#